data_AF-A0A525VVR6-F1
#
_entry.id   AF-A0A525VVR6-F1
#
_cell.length_a   1.000
_cell.length_b   1.000
_cell.length_c   1.000
_cell.angle_alpha   90.00
_cell.angle_beta   90.00
_cell.angle_gamma   90.00
#
_symmetry.space_group_name_H-M   'P 1'
#
loop_
_entity.id
_entity.type
_entity.pdbx_description
1 polymer ?
#
loop_
_entity_poly.entity_id
_entity_poly.type
_entity_poly.pdbx_seq_one_letter_code
_entity_poly.pdbx_strand_id
1 'polypeptide(L)' 'MAKKTTNESDETRLKKKVAAKLTDHKDAKVDEALRSLKKRLRRTQRKRRALALRKKNSSSKKTAAPAAK' A
#
# COMPACT_ATOMS: atom_id res chain seq x y z
N MET A 1 19.59 -14.96 10.82
CA MET A 1 18.67 -14.33 9.83
C MET A 1 18.50 -12.85 10.16
N ALA A 2 19.20 -11.97 9.44
CA ALA A 2 19.22 -10.53 9.70
C ALA A 2 17.78 -9.96 9.73
N LYS A 3 17.43 -9.30 10.84
CA LYS A 3 16.14 -8.66 11.08
C LYS A 3 15.95 -7.58 10.00
N LYS A 4 15.04 -7.79 9.05
CA LYS A 4 14.72 -6.81 8.01
C LYS A 4 14.22 -5.54 8.70
N THR A 5 14.95 -4.45 8.52
CA THR A 5 14.68 -3.14 9.11
C THR A 5 13.27 -2.67 8.74
N THR A 6 12.37 -2.86 9.70
CA THR A 6 11.03 -2.30 9.77
C THR A 6 11.12 -0.82 10.11
N ASN A 7 11.47 0.02 9.14
CA ASN A 7 11.33 1.47 9.37
C ASN A 7 10.56 2.20 8.28
N GLU A 8 10.39 1.59 7.09
CA GLU A 8 9.58 2.20 6.04
C GLU A 8 8.53 1.22 5.51
N SER A 9 7.28 1.67 5.50
CA SER A 9 6.19 0.99 4.82
C SER A 9 6.53 0.80 3.34
N ASP A 10 6.19 -0.34 2.75
CA ASP A 10 6.39 -0.57 1.32
C ASP A 10 5.73 0.52 0.46
N GLU A 11 4.68 1.17 0.96
CA GLU A 11 4.05 2.30 0.30
C GLU A 11 4.97 3.53 0.22
N THR A 12 5.72 3.87 1.28
CA THR A 12 6.63 5.03 1.30
C THR A 12 7.83 4.79 0.41
N ARG A 13 8.39 3.57 0.44
CA ARG A 13 9.47 3.15 -0.48
C ARG A 13 9.04 3.25 -1.95
N LEU A 14 7.82 2.81 -2.28
CA LEU A 14 7.31 2.89 -3.65
C LEU A 14 7.03 4.33 -4.08
N LYS A 15 6.53 5.19 -3.20
CA LYS A 15 6.36 6.63 -3.48
C LYS A 15 7.70 7.30 -3.79
N LYS A 16 8.74 7.05 -2.97
CA LYS A 16 10.10 7.55 -3.22
C LYS A 16 10.64 7.11 -4.57
N LYS A 17 10.47 5.82 -4.93
CA LYS A 17 10.90 5.28 -6.24
C LYS A 17 10.16 5.88 -7.42
N VAL A 18 8.86 6.14 -7.30
CA VAL A 18 8.08 6.80 -8.35
C VAL A 18 8.52 8.25 -8.51
N ALA A 19 8.74 8.98 -7.42
CA ALA A 19 9.23 10.36 -7.45
C ALA A 19 10.62 10.47 -8.09
N ALA A 20 11.54 9.57 -7.73
CA ALA A 20 12.88 9.53 -8.32
C ALA A 20 12.88 9.18 -9.81
N LYS A 21 11.90 8.40 -10.30
CA LYS A 21 11.78 8.05 -11.72
C LYS A 21 10.98 9.07 -12.53
N LEU A 22 10.26 9.98 -11.86
CA LEU A 22 9.52 11.07 -12.51
C LEU A 22 10.44 12.19 -13.01
N THR A 23 11.70 12.26 -12.58
CA THR A 23 12.66 13.28 -13.04
C THR A 23 13.42 12.87 -14.30
N ASP A 24 13.41 11.59 -14.65
CA ASP A 24 14.26 10.99 -15.70
C ASP A 24 13.48 10.64 -16.98
N HIS A 25 12.47 11.44 -17.36
CA HIS A 25 11.55 11.16 -18.48
C HIS A 25 12.12 11.46 -19.86
N LYS A 26 13.23 10.83 -20.24
CA LYS A 26 13.78 10.98 -21.61
C LYS A 26 13.65 9.72 -22.47
N ASP A 27 13.39 8.56 -21.87
CA ASP A 27 13.38 7.28 -22.58
C ASP A 27 12.09 6.47 -22.37
N ALA A 28 11.55 5.88 -23.44
CA ALA A 28 10.35 5.02 -23.39
C ALA A 28 10.50 3.81 -22.43
N LYS A 29 11.73 3.33 -22.21
CA LYS A 29 12.03 2.26 -21.24
C LYS A 29 11.86 2.73 -19.79
N VAL A 30 12.17 4.00 -19.50
CA VAL A 30 11.92 4.61 -18.19
C VAL A 30 10.41 4.74 -17.96
N ASP A 31 9.63 5.02 -18.99
CA ASP A 31 8.18 5.13 -18.90
C ASP A 31 7.49 3.79 -18.60
N GLU A 32 7.92 2.67 -19.21
CA GLU A 32 7.37 1.35 -18.87
C GLU A 32 7.76 0.93 -17.43
N ALA A 33 9.01 1.20 -17.03
CA ALA A 33 9.46 0.98 -15.66
C ALA A 33 8.63 1.81 -14.66
N LEU A 34 8.36 3.08 -14.96
CA LEU A 34 7.53 3.97 -14.15
C LEU A 34 6.07 3.52 -14.13
N ARG A 35 5.53 3.02 -15.25
CA ARG A 35 4.20 2.42 -15.33
C ARG A 35 4.08 1.20 -14.43
N SER A 36 5.10 0.33 -14.42
CA SER A 36 5.16 -0.84 -13.54
C SER A 36 5.18 -0.44 -12.05
N LEU A 37 5.96 0.59 -11.69
CA LEU A 37 6.05 1.11 -10.33
C LEU A 37 4.74 1.74 -9.86
N LYS A 38 4.08 2.54 -10.70
CA LYS A 38 2.74 3.10 -10.43
C LYS A 38 1.71 1.98 -10.21
N LYS A 39 1.73 0.92 -11.03
CA LYS A 39 0.85 -0.26 -10.85
C LYS A 39 1.11 -0.93 -9.50
N ARG A 40 2.37 -1.13 -9.12
CA ARG A 40 2.74 -1.74 -7.83
C ARG A 40 2.28 -0.87 -6.64
N LEU A 41 2.47 0.44 -6.70
CA LEU A 41 1.99 1.38 -5.68
C LEU A 41 0.46 1.28 -5.50
N ARG A 42 -0.31 1.29 -6.58
CA ARG A 42 -1.77 1.14 -6.54
C ARG A 42 -2.20 -0.19 -5.92
N ARG A 43 -1.51 -1.31 -6.22
CA ARG A 43 -1.78 -2.62 -5.61
C ARG A 43 -1.56 -2.60 -4.10
N THR A 44 -0.45 -2.01 -3.63
CA THR A 44 -0.15 -1.88 -2.19
C THR A 44 -1.20 -1.03 -1.48
N GLN A 45 -1.60 0.10 -2.08
CA GLN A 45 -2.66 0.96 -1.55
C GLN A 45 -4.00 0.23 -1.45
N ARG A 46 -4.38 -0.54 -2.48
CA ARG A 46 -5.60 -1.36 -2.44
C ARG A 46 -5.56 -2.40 -1.33
N LYS A 47 -4.43 -3.11 -1.17
CA LYS A 47 -4.25 -4.09 -0.08
C LYS A 47 -4.40 -3.43 1.29
N ARG A 48 -3.80 -2.25 1.50
CA ARG A 48 -3.96 -1.46 2.73
C ARG A 48 -5.42 -1.10 3.00
N ARG A 49 -6.14 -0.62 1.98
CA ARG A 49 -7.58 -0.29 2.09
C ARG A 49 -8.42 -1.52 2.43
N ALA A 50 -8.18 -2.65 1.76
CA ALA A 50 -8.90 -3.89 2.02
C ALA A 50 -8.69 -4.39 3.46
N LEU A 51 -7.46 -4.32 3.98
CA LEU A 51 -7.17 -4.67 5.37
C LEU A 51 -7.84 -3.70 6.36
N ALA A 52 -7.85 -2.40 6.07
CA ALA A 52 -8.53 -1.40 6.89
C ALA A 52 -10.05 -1.63 6.92
N LEU A 53 -10.67 -1.89 5.76
CA LEU A 53 -12.08 -2.24 5.65
C LEU A 53 -12.41 -3.54 6.40
N ARG A 54 -11.58 -4.58 6.24
CA ARG A 54 -11.76 -5.84 6.98
C ARG A 54 -11.70 -5.61 8.49
N LYS A 55 -10.74 -4.82 8.97
CA LYS A 55 -10.64 -4.44 10.39
C LYS A 55 -11.91 -3.72 10.85
N LYS A 56 -12.34 -2.68 10.14
CA LYS A 56 -13.58 -1.93 10.41
C LYS A 56 -14.82 -2.84 10.47
N ASN A 57 -14.97 -3.73 9.49
CA ASN A 57 -16.12 -4.64 9.40
C ASN A 57 -16.07 -5.75 10.46
N SER A 58 -14.87 -6.17 10.90
CA SER A 58 -14.73 -7.13 12.00
C SER A 58 -14.96 -6.49 13.36
N SER A 59 -14.57 -5.22 13.55
CA SER A 59 -14.83 -4.49 14.79
C SER A 59 -16.32 -4.16 14.96
N SER A 60 -17.05 -3.89 13.87
CA SER A 60 -18.50 -3.66 13.94
C SER A 60 -19.32 -4.92 14.25
N LYS A 61 -18.73 -6.13 14.13
CA LYS A 61 -19.39 -7.39 14.50
C LYS A 61 -19.19 -7.79 15.97
N LYS A 62 -18.26 -7.16 16.69
CA LYS A 62 -18.01 -7.45 18.12
C LYS A 62 -18.85 -6.59 19.07
N THR A 63 -19.60 -5.61 18.56
CA THR A 63 -20.48 -4.72 19.34
C THR A 63 -21.94 -4.85 18.92
N ALA A 64 -22.39 -6.07 18.64
CA ALA A 64 -23.80 -6.39 18.43
C ALA A 64 -24.14 -7.72 19.12
N ALA A 65 -23.76 -7.86 20.38
CA ALA A 65 -24.50 -8.74 21.27
C ALA A 65 -25.67 -7.90 21.80
N PRO A 66 -26.94 -8.28 21.54
CA PRO A 66 -28.06 -7.56 22.13
C PRO A 66 -27.95 -7.69 23.65
N ALA A 67 -27.95 -6.57 24.36
CA ALA A 67 -28.19 -6.57 25.79
C ALA A 67 -29.64 -7.03 26.00
N ALA A 68 -29.82 -8.34 26.19
CA ALA A 68 -31.05 -8.88 26.72
C ALA A 68 -31.04 -8.67 28.23
N LYS A 69 -31.74 -7.63 28.69
CA LYS A 69 -32.39 -7.54 29.99
C LYS A 69 -33.62 -6.66 29.85
#